data_AF-A0A1V5QVU2-F1
#
_entry.id   AF-A0A1V5QVU2-F1
#
_cell.length_a   1.000
_cell.length_b   1.000
_cell.length_c   1.000
_cell.angle_alpha   90.00
_cell.angle_beta   90.00
_cell.angle_gamma   90.00
#
_symmetry.space_group_name_H-M   'P 1'
#
loop_
_entity.id
_entity.type
_entity.pdbx_description
1 polymer ?
#
loop_
_entity_poly.entity_id
_entity_poly.type
_entity_poly.pdbx_seq_one_letter_code
_entity_poly.pdbx_strand_id
1 'polypeptide(L)'
;MQKLSSDGVDILNNCIDQCEKCITACQDLIDKCSVNNGPECAQAVGACVKQNNFCIDACSKTIDWCNAQLIVDEKNRHLYKTCIESCQNCIDQCENTTEQCRTGHEECIEICLQCIKLCTEAAKACDALLEQ
;
A
#
# COMPACT_ATOMS: atom_id res chain seq x y z
N MET A 1 -10.12 27.01 9.47
CA MET A 1 -9.07 25.99 9.30
C MET A 1 -8.30 25.91 10.61
N GLN A 2 -8.40 24.79 11.31
CA GLN A 2 -7.65 24.55 12.55
C GLN A 2 -6.41 23.74 12.14
N LYS A 3 -5.21 24.25 12.39
CA LYS A 3 -3.98 23.49 12.11
C LYS A 3 -3.96 22.22 12.97
N LEU A 4 -3.39 21.14 12.44
CA LEU A 4 -3.11 19.93 13.23
C LEU A 4 -2.32 20.28 14.49
N SER A 5 -2.59 19.53 15.57
CA SER A 5 -1.73 19.49 16.75
C SER A 5 -0.35 18.93 16.39
N SER A 6 0.63 19.04 17.31
CA SER A 6 1.93 18.36 17.13
C SER A 6 1.73 16.87 16.88
N ASP A 7 0.89 16.22 17.69
CA ASP A 7 0.56 14.80 17.56
C ASP A 7 -0.06 14.49 16.19
N GLY A 8 -0.96 15.35 15.70
CA GLY A 8 -1.56 15.20 14.38
C GLY A 8 -0.55 15.34 13.23
N VAL A 9 0.48 16.18 13.38
CA VAL A 9 1.58 16.30 12.41
C VAL A 9 2.46 15.06 12.44
N ASP A 10 2.75 14.48 13.60
CA ASP A 10 3.53 13.25 13.72
C ASP A 10 2.81 12.06 13.09
N ILE A 11 1.49 11.95 13.30
CA ILE A 11 0.66 10.92 12.66
C ILE A 11 0.63 11.09 11.13
N LEU A 12 0.57 12.34 10.65
CA LEU A 12 0.63 12.64 9.21
C LEU A 12 1.96 12.26 8.60
N ASN A 13 3.08 12.60 9.25
CA ASN A 13 4.41 12.23 8.78
C ASN A 13 4.61 10.71 8.78
N ASN A 14 4.06 10.00 9.77
CA ASN A 14 4.06 8.54 9.79
C ASN A 14 3.24 7.96 8.63
N CYS A 15 2.09 8.54 8.30
CA CYS A 15 1.31 8.14 7.13
C CYS A 15 2.10 8.27 5.83
N ILE A 16 2.79 9.40 5.63
CA ILE A 16 3.65 9.62 4.46
C ILE A 16 4.75 8.55 4.39
N ASP A 17 5.52 8.38 5.47
CA ASP A 17 6.65 7.44 5.51
C ASP A 17 6.21 5.99 5.24
N GLN A 18 5.07 5.55 5.78
CA GLN A 18 4.57 4.21 5.51
C GLN A 18 4.02 4.06 4.08
N CYS A 19 3.39 5.09 3.52
CA CYS A 19 2.94 5.08 2.12
C CYS A 19 4.13 4.99 1.15
N GLU A 20 5.22 5.73 1.39
CA GLU A 20 6.43 5.67 0.57
C GLU A 20 7.07 4.27 0.59
N LYS A 21 7.09 3.63 1.76
CA LYS A 21 7.57 2.26 1.91
C LYS A 21 6.68 1.24 1.20
N CYS A 22 5.35 1.35 1.33
CA CYS A 22 4.41 0.48 0.60
C CYS A 22 4.54 0.67 -0.92
N ILE A 23 4.70 1.91 -1.42
CA ILE A 23 4.97 2.19 -2.84
C ILE A 23 6.23 1.46 -3.31
N THR A 24 7.33 1.59 -2.55
CA THR A 24 8.61 0.96 -2.90
C THR A 24 8.46 -0.56 -3.00
N ALA A 25 7.81 -1.19 -2.02
CA ALA A 25 7.59 -2.63 -2.03
C ALA A 25 6.65 -3.08 -3.16
N CYS A 26 5.62 -2.29 -3.46
CA CYS A 26 4.74 -2.56 -4.60
C CYS A 26 5.51 -2.51 -5.92
N GLN A 27 6.39 -1.53 -6.08
CA GLN A 27 7.20 -1.38 -7.28
C GLN A 27 8.20 -2.55 -7.43
N ASP A 28 8.87 -2.94 -6.34
CA ASP A 28 9.79 -4.08 -6.33
C ASP A 28 9.05 -5.38 -6.72
N LEU A 29 7.82 -5.58 -6.23
CA LEU A 29 6.99 -6.73 -6.58
C LEU A 29 6.66 -6.72 -8.07
N ILE A 30 6.22 -5.57 -8.59
CA ILE A 30 5.90 -5.42 -10.02
C ILE A 30 7.12 -5.74 -10.86
N ASP A 31 8.28 -5.17 -10.55
CA ASP A 31 9.49 -5.33 -11.34
C ASP A 31 9.98 -6.79 -11.35
N LYS A 32 9.80 -7.51 -10.24
CA LYS A 32 10.29 -8.88 -10.08
C LYS A 32 9.30 -9.93 -10.58
N CYS A 33 8.02 -9.78 -10.26
CA CYS A 33 6.99 -10.76 -10.58
C CYS A 33 6.39 -10.54 -11.99
N SER A 34 6.61 -9.41 -12.67
CA SER A 34 6.08 -9.21 -14.03
C SER A 34 6.83 -9.98 -15.12
N VAL A 35 8.07 -10.38 -14.88
CA VAL A 35 8.98 -10.93 -15.91
C VAL A 35 9.08 -12.46 -15.88
N ASN A 36 8.75 -13.11 -14.75
CA ASN A 36 9.03 -14.53 -14.51
C ASN A 36 7.84 -15.29 -13.93
N ASN A 37 6.79 -15.49 -14.73
CA ASN A 37 5.66 -16.33 -14.32
C ASN A 37 5.60 -17.56 -15.20
N GLY A 38 5.92 -18.72 -14.63
CA GLY A 38 5.48 -19.99 -15.20
C GLY A 38 3.95 -19.98 -15.34
N PRO A 39 3.39 -20.78 -16.26
CA PRO A 39 1.94 -20.81 -16.50
C PRO A 39 1.13 -21.22 -15.27
N GLU A 40 1.76 -21.83 -14.27
CA GLU A 40 1.14 -22.36 -13.06
C GLU A 40 0.53 -21.29 -12.14
N CYS A 41 1.09 -20.07 -12.08
CA CYS A 41 0.55 -19.01 -11.21
C CYS A 41 0.45 -17.62 -11.86
N ALA A 42 0.58 -17.54 -13.20
CA ALA A 42 0.53 -16.27 -13.95
C ALA A 42 -0.73 -15.43 -13.72
N GLN A 43 -1.89 -16.05 -13.45
CA GLN A 43 -3.13 -15.33 -13.16
C GLN A 43 -3.08 -14.64 -11.79
N ALA A 44 -2.60 -15.33 -10.74
CA ALA A 44 -2.45 -14.74 -9.41
C ALA A 44 -1.45 -13.59 -9.43
N VAL A 45 -0.31 -13.80 -10.08
CA VAL A 45 0.71 -12.75 -10.23
C VAL A 45 0.17 -11.55 -11.02
N GLY A 46 -0.56 -11.78 -12.11
CA GLY A 46 -1.18 -10.70 -12.88
C GLY A 46 -2.18 -9.87 -12.07
N ALA A 47 -3.00 -10.52 -11.24
CA ALA A 47 -3.93 -9.84 -10.34
C ALA A 47 -3.17 -9.05 -9.25
N CYS A 48 -2.10 -9.63 -8.70
CA CYS A 48 -1.24 -9.00 -7.71
C CYS A 48 -0.55 -7.75 -8.27
N VAL A 49 0.12 -7.86 -9.42
CA VAL A 49 0.76 -6.72 -10.12
C VAL A 49 -0.24 -5.61 -10.38
N LYS A 50 -1.45 -5.94 -10.87
CA LYS A 50 -2.50 -4.94 -11.10
C LYS A 50 -2.89 -4.24 -9.80
N GLN A 51 -3.06 -4.98 -8.71
CA GLN A 51 -3.46 -4.42 -7.44
C GLN A 51 -2.37 -3.56 -6.79
N ASN A 52 -1.10 -3.95 -6.94
CA ASN A 52 0.05 -3.16 -6.51
C ASN A 52 0.09 -1.80 -7.23
N ASN A 53 -0.23 -1.74 -8.53
CA ASN A 53 -0.34 -0.47 -9.26
C ASN A 53 -1.45 0.44 -8.68
N PHE A 54 -2.61 -0.12 -8.32
CA PHE A 54 -3.66 0.66 -7.65
C PHE A 54 -3.23 1.15 -6.27
N CYS A 55 -2.52 0.32 -5.51
CA CYS A 55 -1.99 0.69 -4.21
C CYS A 55 -0.98 1.84 -4.30
N ILE A 56 -0.09 1.81 -5.31
CA ILE A 56 0.85 2.91 -5.59
C ILE A 56 0.11 4.22 -5.86
N ASP A 57 -0.89 4.21 -6.75
CA ASP A 57 -1.67 5.40 -7.09
C ASP A 57 -2.42 5.96 -5.86
N ALA A 58 -3.01 5.09 -5.03
CA ALA A 58 -3.70 5.49 -3.82
C ALA A 58 -2.74 6.09 -2.78
N CYS A 59 -1.61 5.44 -2.50
CA CYS A 59 -0.58 5.94 -1.60
C CYS A 59 0.00 7.28 -2.08
N SER A 60 0.27 7.42 -3.39
CA SER A 60 0.81 8.65 -3.97
C SER A 60 -0.16 9.82 -3.81
N LYS A 61 -1.46 9.60 -4.08
CA LYS A 61 -2.50 10.62 -3.85
C LYS A 61 -2.63 11.01 -2.38
N THR A 62 -2.50 10.04 -1.47
CA THR A 62 -2.48 10.32 -0.03
C THR A 62 -1.27 11.17 0.36
N ILE A 63 -0.07 10.83 -0.12
CA ILE A 63 1.16 11.59 0.12
C ILE A 63 1.04 13.02 -0.42
N ASP A 64 0.62 13.18 -1.68
CA ASP A 64 0.42 14.48 -2.32
C ASP A 64 -0.52 15.35 -1.48
N TRP A 65 -1.59 14.75 -0.95
CA TRP A 65 -2.54 15.44 -0.10
C TRP A 65 -1.94 15.82 1.26
N CYS A 66 -1.31 14.87 1.96
CA CYS A 66 -0.65 15.12 3.24
C CYS A 66 0.40 16.23 3.14
N ASN A 67 1.15 16.29 2.03
CA ASN A 67 2.11 17.35 1.74
C ASN A 67 1.44 18.69 1.40
N ALA A 68 0.31 18.68 0.70
CA ALA A 68 -0.40 19.90 0.30
C ALA A 68 -1.21 20.53 1.43
N GLN A 69 -1.73 19.73 2.37
CA GLN A 69 -2.71 20.15 3.35
C GLN A 69 -2.36 19.57 4.72
N LEU A 70 -1.84 20.42 5.62
CA LEU A 70 -1.57 20.10 7.04
C LEU A 70 -2.88 20.03 7.88
N ILE A 71 -3.93 19.47 7.31
CA ILE A 71 -5.26 19.33 7.92
C ILE A 71 -5.93 18.04 7.44
N VAL A 72 -6.39 17.25 8.41
CA VAL A 72 -7.43 16.23 8.18
C VAL A 72 -8.77 16.93 8.35
N ASP A 73 -9.59 16.93 7.30
CA ASP A 73 -10.98 17.38 7.39
C ASP A 73 -11.93 16.36 6.75
N GLU A 74 -13.22 16.53 7.02
CA GLU A 74 -14.26 15.60 6.57
C GLU A 74 -14.31 15.44 5.05
N LYS A 75 -13.90 16.46 4.29
CA LYS A 75 -13.93 16.41 2.82
C LYS A 75 -12.90 15.44 2.28
N ASN A 76 -11.80 15.21 2.99
CA ASN A 76 -10.65 14.46 2.49
C ASN A 76 -10.44 13.12 3.19
N ARG A 77 -11.26 12.79 4.20
CA ARG A 77 -11.33 11.46 4.82
C ARG A 77 -11.51 10.32 3.80
N HIS A 78 -12.12 10.59 2.65
CA HIS A 78 -12.27 9.59 1.59
C HIS A 78 -10.92 9.13 1.00
N LEU A 79 -9.90 10.00 0.95
CA LEU A 79 -8.58 9.65 0.43
C LEU A 79 -7.90 8.59 1.30
N TYR A 80 -7.92 8.81 2.63
CA TYR A 80 -7.37 7.83 3.58
C TYR A 80 -8.13 6.51 3.54
N LYS A 81 -9.46 6.53 3.42
CA LYS A 81 -10.27 5.31 3.25
C LYS A 81 -9.91 4.56 1.97
N THR A 82 -9.79 5.26 0.84
CA THR A 82 -9.36 4.66 -0.42
C THR A 82 -7.94 4.08 -0.34
N CYS A 83 -7.04 4.74 0.39
CA CYS A 83 -5.69 4.23 0.65
C CYS A 83 -5.71 2.93 1.47
N ILE A 84 -6.49 2.91 2.56
CA ILE A 84 -6.68 1.72 3.41
C ILE A 84 -7.27 0.56 2.60
N GLU A 85 -8.36 0.81 1.85
CA GLU A 85 -9.01 -0.19 1.00
C GLU A 85 -8.04 -0.74 -0.06
N SER A 86 -7.22 0.12 -0.66
CA SER A 86 -6.24 -0.28 -1.66
C SER A 86 -5.10 -1.12 -1.06
N CYS A 87 -4.63 -0.76 0.13
CA CYS A 87 -3.65 -1.53 0.89
C CYS A 87 -4.19 -2.91 1.27
N GLN A 88 -5.44 -2.99 1.75
CA GLN A 88 -6.07 -4.27 2.10
C GLN A 88 -6.23 -5.18 0.89
N ASN A 89 -6.73 -4.65 -0.23
CA ASN A 89 -6.81 -5.42 -1.46
C ASN A 89 -5.41 -5.88 -1.94
N CYS A 90 -4.37 -5.06 -1.76
CA CYS A 90 -3.00 -5.42 -2.08
C CYS A 90 -2.50 -6.58 -1.21
N ILE A 91 -2.78 -6.54 0.09
CA ILE A 91 -2.48 -7.62 1.04
C ILE A 91 -3.13 -8.92 0.58
N ASP A 92 -4.45 -8.90 0.32
CA ASP A 92 -5.20 -10.08 -0.08
C ASP A 92 -4.65 -10.72 -1.37
N GLN A 93 -4.23 -9.91 -2.35
CA GLN A 93 -3.64 -10.41 -3.58
C GLN A 93 -2.21 -10.95 -3.39
N CYS A 94 -1.42 -10.32 -2.52
CA CYS A 94 -0.10 -10.84 -2.17
C CYS A 94 -0.24 -12.19 -1.46
N GLU A 95 -1.15 -12.33 -0.50
CA GLU A 95 -1.43 -13.59 0.20
C GLU A 95 -1.85 -14.69 -0.78
N ASN A 96 -2.82 -14.42 -1.66
CA ASN A 96 -3.24 -15.35 -2.71
C ASN A 96 -2.07 -15.75 -3.63
N THR A 97 -1.19 -14.80 -3.97
CA THR A 97 0.02 -15.09 -4.77
C THR A 97 0.99 -15.98 -4.01
N THR A 98 1.22 -15.73 -2.72
CA THR A 98 2.08 -16.59 -1.89
C THR A 98 1.55 -17.99 -1.75
N GLU A 99 0.22 -18.18 -1.78
CA GLU A 99 -0.40 -19.51 -1.73
C GLU A 99 -0.30 -20.23 -3.08
N GLN A 100 -0.56 -19.54 -4.18
CA GLN A 100 -0.60 -20.14 -5.51
C GLN A 100 0.79 -20.35 -6.14
N CYS A 101 1.79 -19.52 -5.79
CA CYS A 101 3.14 -19.60 -6.35
C CYS A 101 4.16 -20.32 -5.43
N ARG A 102 3.71 -21.13 -4.45
CA ARG A 102 4.57 -21.79 -3.43
C ARG A 102 5.76 -22.57 -3.99
N THR A 103 5.72 -22.99 -5.24
CA THR A 103 6.78 -23.79 -5.87
C THR A 103 7.48 -22.96 -6.95
N GLY A 104 8.80 -22.76 -6.83
CA GLY A 104 9.63 -22.18 -7.89
C GLY A 104 9.60 -20.65 -8.04
N HIS A 105 8.92 -19.91 -7.16
CA HIS A 105 8.82 -18.44 -7.20
C HIS A 105 9.15 -17.80 -5.84
N GLU A 106 10.17 -18.33 -5.15
CA GLU A 106 10.57 -17.92 -3.78
C GLU A 106 10.83 -16.42 -3.64
N GLU A 107 11.54 -15.80 -4.61
CA GLU A 107 11.77 -14.36 -4.62
C GLU A 107 10.47 -13.54 -4.68
N CYS A 108 9.48 -13.98 -5.47
CA CYS A 108 8.20 -13.28 -5.56
C CYS A 108 7.40 -13.41 -4.25
N ILE A 109 7.51 -14.56 -3.56
CA ILE A 109 6.89 -14.78 -2.24
C ILE A 109 7.52 -13.86 -1.19
N GLU A 110 8.86 -13.79 -1.14
CA GLU A 110 9.56 -12.93 -0.18
C GLU A 110 9.15 -11.46 -0.34
N ILE A 111 9.04 -10.99 -1.59
CA ILE A 111 8.62 -9.62 -1.88
C ILE A 111 7.13 -9.41 -1.56
N CYS A 112 6.25 -10.38 -1.85
CA CYS A 112 4.85 -10.35 -1.42
C CYS A 112 4.72 -10.19 0.10
N LEU A 113 5.51 -10.92 0.89
CA LEU A 113 5.49 -10.81 2.35
C LEU A 113 5.97 -9.45 2.85
N GLN A 114 6.98 -8.86 2.19
CA GLN A 114 7.43 -7.50 2.48
C GLN A 114 6.34 -6.47 2.14
N CYS A 115 5.69 -6.63 0.98
CA CYS A 115 4.58 -5.79 0.55
C CYS A 115 3.40 -5.85 1.53
N ILE A 116 3.01 -7.05 1.98
CA ILE A 116 1.95 -7.24 2.99
C ILE A 116 2.27 -6.45 4.25
N LYS A 117 3.50 -6.59 4.78
CA LYS A 117 3.93 -5.89 5.99
C LYS A 117 3.81 -4.38 5.82
N LEU A 118 4.34 -3.84 4.73
CA LEU A 118 4.42 -2.39 4.53
C LEU A 118 3.06 -1.77 4.23
N CYS A 119 2.21 -2.43 3.46
CA CYS A 119 0.87 -1.93 3.20
C CYS A 119 -0.05 -2.09 4.42
N THR A 120 0.21 -3.07 5.30
CA THR A 120 -0.44 -3.14 6.63
C THR A 120 -0.10 -1.92 7.48
N GLU A 121 1.18 -1.53 7.54
CA GLU A 121 1.60 -0.35 8.31
C GLU A 121 1.07 0.96 7.69
N ALA A 122 1.03 1.05 6.36
CA ALA A 122 0.42 2.19 5.65
C ALA A 122 -1.07 2.33 5.95
N ALA A 123 -1.82 1.22 5.93
CA ALA A 123 -3.24 1.21 6.28
C ALA A 123 -3.47 1.68 7.73
N LYS A 124 -2.70 1.17 8.70
CA LYS A 124 -2.78 1.61 10.10
C LYS A 124 -2.48 3.10 10.27
N ALA A 125 -1.46 3.61 9.57
CA ALA A 125 -1.10 5.02 9.65
C ALA A 125 -2.17 5.93 9.05
N CYS A 126 -2.82 5.51 7.96
CA CYS A 126 -3.98 6.20 7.40
C CYS A 126 -5.20 6.15 8.33
N ASP A 127 -5.43 5.02 8.99
CA ASP A 127 -6.54 4.85 9.94
C ASP A 127 -6.36 5.76 11.16
N ALA A 128 -5.14 5.89 11.68
CA ALA A 128 -4.81 6.83 12.75
C ALA A 128 -5.09 8.31 12.39
N LEU A 129 -4.96 8.69 11.10
CA LEU A 129 -5.39 10.01 10.62
C LEU A 129 -6.91 10.17 10.63
N LEU A 130 -7.66 9.10 10.40
CA LEU A 130 -9.11 9.10 10.53
C LEU A 130 -9.60 9.16 11.99
N GLU A 131 -8.70 9.10 12.97
CA GLU A 131 -9.04 9.30 14.38
C GLU A 131 -8.71 10.72 14.88
N GLN A 132 -8.04 11.54 14.04
CA GLN A 132 -7.84 12.98 14.26
C GLN A 132 -9.10 13.80 13.90
#